data_AF-A0A428KNK7-F1
#
_entry.id   AF-A0A428KNK7-F1
#
_cell.length_a   1.000
_cell.length_b   1.000
_cell.length_c   1.000
_cell.angle_alpha   90.00
_cell.angle_beta   90.00
_cell.angle_gamma   90.00
#
_symmetry.space_group_name_H-M   'P 1'
#
loop_
_entity.id
_entity.type
_entity.pdbx_description
1 polymer ?
#
loop_
_entity_poly.entity_id
_entity_poly.type
_entity_poly.pdbx_seq_one_letter_code
_entity_poly.pdbx_strand_id
1 'polypeptide(L)' 'MGLFKAPQPVRVEIKGNPLNCIICRHQGFHRRDVQINKLSLLTPDWADPVAVCYECDNCGYLHWFMPK' A
#
# COMPACT_ATOMS: atom_id res chain seq x y z
N MET A 1 -0.77 -28.15 -3.89
CA MET A 1 -0.82 -27.24 -2.73
C MET A 1 -1.11 -25.85 -3.23
N GLY A 2 -2.33 -25.32 -3.08
CA GLY A 2 -2.70 -24.00 -3.59
C GLY A 2 -3.72 -23.35 -2.67
N LEU A 3 -3.33 -23.11 -1.41
CA LEU A 3 -4.25 -22.71 -0.34
C LEU A 3 -4.48 -21.20 -0.24
N PHE A 4 -3.84 -20.38 -1.08
CA PHE A 4 -4.04 -18.93 -1.06
C PHE A 4 -4.13 -18.40 -2.49
N LYS A 5 -5.34 -18.08 -2.96
CA LYS A 5 -5.48 -17.22 -4.13
C LYS A 5 -4.93 -15.86 -3.74
N ALA A 6 -3.86 -15.42 -4.41
CA ALA A 6 -3.40 -14.04 -4.27
C ALA A 6 -4.56 -13.11 -4.64
N PRO A 7 -4.80 -12.02 -3.88
CA PRO A 7 -5.85 -11.06 -4.21
C PRO A 7 -5.62 -10.52 -5.62
N GLN A 8 -6.69 -10.38 -6.41
CA GLN A 8 -6.57 -9.82 -7.75
C GLN A 8 -6.15 -8.34 -7.67
N PRO A 9 -5.31 -7.85 -8.59
CA PRO A 9 -4.93 -6.45 -8.61
C PRO A 9 -6.14 -5.56 -8.94
N VAL A 10 -6.17 -4.38 -8.32
CA VAL A 10 -7.25 -3.40 -8.48
C VAL A 10 -6.72 -2.11 -9.08
N ARG A 11 -7.59 -1.38 -9.78
CA ARG A 11 -7.35 0.02 -10.15
C ARG A 11 -7.68 0.91 -8.97
N VAL A 12 -6.90 1.95 -8.78
CA VAL A 12 -6.97 2.82 -7.60
C VAL A 12 -7.12 4.26 -8.04
N GLU A 13 -7.96 5.03 -7.33
CA GLU A 13 -8.06 6.47 -7.47
C GLU A 13 -7.71 7.15 -6.15
N ILE A 14 -6.92 8.22 -6.22
CA ILE A 14 -6.52 9.04 -5.07
C ILE A 14 -7.00 10.47 -5.30
N LYS A 15 -7.93 10.94 -4.47
CA LYS A 15 -8.58 12.26 -4.60
C LYS A 15 -9.15 12.49 -6.01
N GLY A 16 -9.79 11.48 -6.59
CA GLY A 16 -10.37 11.53 -7.95
C GLY A 16 -9.36 11.44 -9.09
N ASN A 17 -8.09 11.16 -8.81
CA ASN A 17 -7.06 10.97 -9.84
C ASN A 17 -6.70 9.48 -9.95
N PRO A 18 -6.68 8.89 -11.16
CA PRO A 18 -6.27 7.51 -11.33
C PRO A 18 -4.79 7.35 -10.99
N LEU A 19 -4.48 6.37 -10.14
CA LEU A 19 -3.13 6.02 -9.80
C LEU A 19 -2.49 5.26 -10.98
N ASN A 20 -1.39 5.78 -11.50
CA ASN A 20 -0.53 5.09 -12.45
C ASN A 20 0.82 4.86 -11.78
N CYS A 21 1.42 3.69 -12.01
CA CYS A 21 2.73 3.40 -11.46
C CYS A 21 3.74 4.44 -11.97
N ILE A 22 4.46 5.13 -11.08
CA ILE A 22 5.42 6.15 -11.51
C ILE A 22 6.62 5.55 -12.25
N ILE A 23 6.87 4.25 -12.05
CA ILE A 23 7.97 3.51 -12.64
C ILE A 23 7.58 2.93 -14.01
N CYS A 24 6.51 2.14 -14.09
CA CYS A 24 6.14 1.40 -15.30
C CYS A 24 4.81 1.82 -15.95
N ARG A 25 4.12 2.84 -15.40
CA ARG A 25 2.81 3.35 -15.87
C ARG A 25 1.64 2.36 -15.83
N HIS A 26 1.85 1.16 -15.28
CA HIS A 26 0.78 0.18 -15.05
C HIS A 26 -0.28 0.67 -14.05
N GLN A 27 -1.48 0.10 -14.12
CA GLN A 27 -2.67 0.57 -13.39
C GLN A 27 -3.23 -0.44 -12.38
N GLY A 28 -2.66 -1.64 -12.28
CA GLY A 28 -3.09 -2.65 -11.33
C GLY A 28 -2.21 -2.69 -10.09
N PHE A 29 -2.86 -2.75 -8.92
CA PHE A 29 -2.19 -2.67 -7.62
C PHE A 29 -2.78 -3.63 -6.59
N HIS A 30 -1.93 -4.07 -5.65
CA HIS A 30 -2.35 -4.71 -4.41
C HIS A 30 -2.30 -3.70 -3.26
N ARG A 31 -3.40 -3.56 -2.51
CA ARG A 31 -3.46 -2.72 -1.31
C ARG A 31 -2.82 -3.43 -0.13
N ARG A 32 -1.97 -2.72 0.61
CA ARG A 32 -1.37 -3.18 1.85
C ARG A 32 -1.49 -2.08 2.90
N ASP A 33 -1.83 -2.47 4.12
CA ASP A 33 -1.74 -1.59 5.28
C ASP A 33 -0.40 -1.86 5.98
N VAL A 34 0.36 -0.80 6.24
CA VAL A 34 1.68 -0.89 6.86
C VAL A 34 1.67 -0.07 8.14
N GLN A 35 1.91 -0.74 9.26
CA GLN A 35 2.19 -0.06 10.52
C GLN A 35 3.57 0.58 10.42
N ILE A 36 3.62 1.91 10.54
CA ILE A 36 4.90 2.61 10.67
C ILE A 36 5.20 2.65 12.16
N ASN A 37 5.93 1.65 12.63
CA ASN A 37 6.42 1.66 14.00
C ASN A 37 7.44 2.79 14.16
N LYS A 38 7.14 3.77 15.01
CA LYS A 38 8.22 4.59 15.55
C LYS A 38 8.89 3.70 16.57
N LEU A 39 10.16 3.36 16.33
CA LEU A 39 11.00 2.63 17.29
C LEU A 39 11.19 3.49 18.55
N SER A 40 10.15 3.56 19.36
CA SER A 40 10.05 4.34 20.58
C SER A 40 9.68 3.32 21.64
N LEU A 41 10.67 2.90 22.40
CA LEU A 41 10.56 1.98 23.55
C LEU A 41 9.57 2.45 24.64
N LEU A 42 8.75 3.48 24.40
CA LEU A 42 7.92 4.20 25.36
C LEU A 42 6.59 4.74 24.78
N THR A 43 6.22 4.53 23.50
CA THR A 43 4.89 4.93 22.99
C THR A 43 3.94 3.73 22.95
N PRO A 44 2.70 3.88 23.46
CA PRO A 44 1.68 2.84 23.34
C PRO A 44 1.37 2.50 21.87
N ASP A 45 1.38 1.20 21.52
CA ASP A 45 1.18 0.65 20.16
C ASP A 45 -0.11 1.11 19.44
N TRP A 46 -1.09 1.66 20.16
CA TRP A 46 -2.35 2.13 19.58
C TRP A 46 -2.26 3.50 18.89
N ALA A 47 -1.16 4.24 19.11
CA ALA A 47 -0.99 5.61 18.60
C ALA A 47 -0.15 5.70 17.32
N ASP A 48 0.37 4.58 16.81
CA ASP A 48 1.22 4.59 15.63
C ASP A 48 0.40 4.75 14.34
N PRO A 49 0.82 5.64 13.42
CA PRO A 49 0.10 5.87 12.18
C PRO A 49 0.20 4.65 11.26
N VAL A 50 -0.95 4.20 10.75
CA VAL A 50 -1.02 3.17 9.69
C VAL A 50 -0.96 3.87 8.34
N ALA A 51 0.08 3.59 7.56
CA ALA A 51 0.18 4.03 6.18
C ALA A 51 -0.51 3.03 5.25
N VAL A 52 -1.10 3.54 4.17
CA VAL A 52 -1.65 2.71 3.10
C VAL A 52 -0.62 2.66 1.97
N CYS A 53 -0.35 1.47 1.47
CA CYS A 53 0.51 1.24 0.33
C CYS A 53 -0.24 0.58 -0.81
N TYR A 54 0.10 0.97 -2.03
CA TYR A 54 -0.34 0.30 -3.25
C TYR A 54 0.88 -0.23 -4.00
N GLU A 55 1.02 -1.55 -4.01
CA GLU A 55 2.09 -2.27 -4.71
C GLU A 55 1.69 -2.51 -6.16
N CYS A 56 2.52 -2.09 -7.12
CA CYS A 56 2.26 -2.35 -8.53
C CYS A 56 2.38 -3.85 -8.83
N ASP A 57 1.33 -4.46 -9.40
CA ASP A 57 1.34 -5.90 -9.71
C ASP A 57 2.36 -6.29 -10.80
N ASN A 58 2.81 -5.31 -11.61
CA ASN A 58 3.70 -5.53 -12.74
C ASN A 58 5.18 -5.37 -12.38
N CYS A 59 5.54 -4.41 -11.52
CA CYS A 59 6.95 -4.11 -11.20
C CYS A 59 7.29 -4.12 -9.70
N GLY A 60 6.32 -4.33 -8.83
CA GLY A 60 6.52 -4.39 -7.38
C GLY A 60 6.77 -3.04 -6.69
N TYR A 61 6.77 -1.91 -7.42
CA TYR A 61 6.96 -0.60 -6.81
C TYR A 61 5.80 -0.24 -5.85
N LEU A 62 6.15 0.25 -4.65
CA LEU A 62 5.19 0.65 -3.62
C LEU A 62 4.93 2.16 -3.65
N HIS A 63 3.66 2.53 -3.81
CA HIS A 63 3.18 3.89 -3.61
C HIS A 63 2.71 4.07 -2.17
N TRP A 64 3.39 4.93 -1.40
CA TRP A 64 3.12 5.16 0.02
C TRP A 64 2.21 6.37 0.23
N PHE A 65 1.19 6.19 1.08
CA PHE A 65 0.26 7.24 1.48
C PHE A 65 0.11 7.28 2.99
N MET A 66 0.52 8.40 3.58
CA MET A 66 0.26 8.68 4.99
C MET A 66 -1.19 9.13 5.18
N PRO A 67 -1.82 8.79 6.32
CA PRO A 67 -3.09 9.40 6.70
C PRO A 67 -2.91 10.93 6.82
N LYS A 68 -3.89 11.69 6.33
CA LYS A 68 -3.95 13.15 6.38
C LYS A 68 -5.23 13.61 7.05
#